data_AF-A0A4Q6BBF6-F1
#
_entry.id   AF-A0A4Q6BBF6-F1
#
_cell.length_a   1.000
_cell.length_b   1.000
_cell.length_c   1.000
_cell.angle_alpha   90.00
_cell.angle_beta   90.00
_cell.angle_gamma   90.00
#
_symmetry.space_group_name_H-M   'P 1'
#
loop_
_entity.id
_entity.type
_entity.pdbx_description
1 polymer ?
#
loop_
_entity_poly.entity_id
_entity_poly.type
_entity_poly.pdbx_seq_one_letter_code
_entity_poly.pdbx_strand_id
1 'polypeptide(L)'
;MKQFHKFGLVMAANFEAVAAMVAAYWSAKYLNEHYPKGFDWANLTYVLGLLLIARSWYVVLRTLIRDQKAAETASEQGETKDGSGPN
;
A
#
# COMPACT_ATOMS: atom_id res chain seq x y z
N MET A 1 -7.53 6.68 18.18
CA MET A 1 -6.27 6.02 17.75
C MET A 1 -6.37 5.30 16.38
N LYS A 2 -7.48 4.61 16.05
CA LYS A 2 -7.59 3.85 14.77
C LYS A 2 -7.52 4.70 13.48
N GLN A 3 -8.06 5.92 13.46
CA GLN A 3 -7.98 6.81 12.29
C GLN A 3 -6.56 7.31 12.01
N PHE A 4 -5.80 7.67 13.07
CA PHE A 4 -4.39 8.05 12.93
C PHE A 4 -3.51 6.91 12.37
N HIS A 5 -3.84 5.66 12.70
CA HIS A 5 -3.14 4.50 12.14
C HIS A 5 -3.40 4.34 10.63
N LYS A 6 -4.65 4.53 10.17
CA LYS A 6 -4.99 4.50 8.74
C LYS A 6 -4.30 5.62 7.96
N PHE A 7 -4.28 6.82 8.53
CA PHE A 7 -3.55 7.94 7.95
C PHE A 7 -2.05 7.65 7.85
N GLY A 8 -1.45 7.10 8.91
CA GLY A 8 -0.05 6.69 8.91
C GLY A 8 0.29 5.64 7.84
N LEU A 9 -0.58 4.64 7.64
CA LEU A 9 -0.43 3.63 6.58
C LEU A 9 -0.44 4.24 5.18
N VAL A 10 -1.37 5.16 4.90
CA VAL A 10 -1.45 5.83 3.61
C VAL A 10 -0.25 6.75 3.39
N MET A 11 0.18 7.48 4.41
CA MET A 11 1.38 8.33 4.33
C MET A 11 2.64 7.49 4.09
N ALA A 12 2.79 6.35 4.76
CA ALA A 12 3.90 5.45 4.56
C ALA A 12 3.95 4.91 3.13
N ALA A 13 2.81 4.47 2.57
CA ALA A 13 2.76 3.99 1.19
C ALA A 13 3.08 5.08 0.16
N ASN A 14 2.64 6.32 0.39
CA ASN A 14 3.03 7.45 -0.46
C ASN A 14 4.53 7.75 -0.36
N PHE A 15 5.10 7.72 0.84
CA PHE A 15 6.53 7.92 1.04
C PHE A 15 7.35 6.80 0.36
N GLU A 16 6.96 5.55 0.53
CA GLU A 16 7.55 4.40 -0.17
C GLU A 16 7.47 4.57 -1.68
N ALA A 17 6.37 5.10 -2.20
CA ALA A 17 6.24 5.33 -3.63
C ALA A 17 7.19 6.39 -4.16
N VAL A 18 7.33 7.52 -3.45
CA VAL A 18 8.32 8.55 -3.79
C VAL A 18 9.74 7.98 -3.71
N ALA A 19 10.06 7.23 -2.65
CA ALA A 19 11.36 6.61 -2.49
C ALA A 19 11.67 5.61 -3.62
N ALA A 20 10.70 4.76 -3.99
CA ALA A 20 10.84 3.81 -5.08
C ALA A 20 11.06 4.50 -6.43
N MET A 21 10.35 5.61 -6.71
CA MET A 21 10.55 6.40 -7.93
C MET A 21 11.93 7.05 -7.98
N VAL A 22 12.38 7.66 -6.88
CA VAL A 22 13.70 8.27 -6.79
C VAL A 22 14.79 7.21 -6.97
N ALA A 23 14.67 6.07 -6.30
CA ALA A 23 15.60 4.96 -6.43
C ALA A 23 15.63 4.41 -7.87
N ALA A 24 14.47 4.24 -8.51
CA ALA A 24 14.37 3.77 -9.89
C ALA A 24 15.04 4.75 -10.88
N TYR A 25 14.85 6.06 -10.68
CA TYR A 25 15.48 7.09 -11.51
C TYR A 25 17.00 7.07 -11.39
N TRP A 26 17.53 7.09 -10.16
CA TRP A 26 18.98 7.05 -9.93
C TRP A 26 19.61 5.74 -10.40
N SER A 27 18.93 4.61 -10.18
CA SER A 27 19.38 3.30 -10.66
C SER A 27 19.37 3.24 -12.19
N ALA A 28 18.32 3.74 -12.85
CA ALA A 28 18.26 3.80 -14.31
C ALA A 28 19.44 4.58 -14.88
N LYS A 29 19.67 5.78 -14.33
CA LYS A 29 20.76 6.66 -14.77
C LYS A 29 22.12 5.99 -14.58
N TYR A 30 22.38 5.47 -13.38
CA TYR A 30 23.63 4.79 -13.06
C TYR A 30 23.88 3.58 -13.98
N LEU A 31 22.85 2.76 -14.19
CA LEU A 31 22.94 1.57 -15.03
C LEU A 31 23.16 1.92 -16.51
N ASN A 32 22.44 2.91 -17.04
CA ASN A 32 22.64 3.39 -18.41
C ASN A 32 24.04 3.99 -18.64
N GLU A 33 24.67 4.54 -17.59
CA GLU A 33 26.05 5.06 -17.68
C GLU A 33 27.12 3.95 -17.62
N HIS A 34 26.89 2.85 -16.89
CA HIS A 34 27.91 1.85 -16.58
C HIS A 34 27.72 0.49 -17.29
N TYR A 35 26.55 0.20 -17.83
CA TYR A 35 26.18 -1.09 -18.45
C TYR A 35 25.89 -0.91 -19.96
N PRO A 36 25.65 -2.00 -20.72
CA PRO A 36 25.64 -1.95 -22.18
C PRO A 36 24.63 -0.95 -22.75
N LYS A 37 25.11 -0.05 -23.61
CA LYS A 37 24.32 1.05 -24.21
C LYS A 37 23.21 0.58 -25.17
N GLY A 38 23.17 -0.71 -25.52
CA GLY A 38 22.11 -1.29 -26.36
C GLY A 38 20.83 -1.63 -25.59
N PHE A 39 20.85 -1.51 -24.27
CA PHE A 39 19.69 -1.78 -23.42
C PHE A 39 19.39 -0.55 -22.56
N ASP A 40 18.16 -0.06 -22.64
CA ASP A 40 17.70 1.03 -21.78
C ASP A 40 17.20 0.46 -20.44
N TRP A 41 18.04 0.61 -19.42
CA TRP A 41 17.75 0.15 -18.07
C TRP A 41 16.58 0.88 -17.42
N ALA A 42 16.17 2.05 -17.93
CA ALA A 42 15.00 2.76 -17.44
C ALA A 42 13.72 1.92 -17.57
N ASN A 43 13.59 1.14 -18.65
CA ASN A 43 12.42 0.27 -18.85
C ASN A 43 12.32 -0.78 -17.73
N LEU A 44 13.44 -1.37 -17.31
CA LEU A 44 13.47 -2.37 -16.26
C LEU A 44 13.27 -1.75 -14.88
N THR A 45 14.01 -0.70 -14.55
CA THR A 45 13.98 -0.11 -13.21
C THR A 45 12.65 0.59 -12.92
N TYR A 46 12.02 1.23 -13.91
CA TYR A 46 10.70 1.82 -13.71
C TYR A 46 9.61 0.77 -13.57
N VAL A 47 9.65 -0.33 -14.33
CA VAL A 47 8.71 -1.44 -14.14
C VAL A 47 8.85 -2.04 -12.74
N LEU A 48 10.09 -2.27 -12.28
CA LEU A 48 10.34 -2.75 -10.92
C LEU A 48 9.87 -1.75 -9.85
N GLY A 49 10.13 -0.46 -10.05
CA GLY A 49 9.62 0.60 -9.18
C GLY A 49 8.10 0.59 -9.09
N LEU A 50 7.42 0.48 -10.23
CA LEU A 50 5.96 0.43 -10.29
C LEU A 50 5.38 -0.82 -9.60
N LEU A 51 6.03 -1.98 -9.74
CA LEU A 51 5.65 -3.21 -9.03
C LEU A 51 5.79 -3.06 -7.50
N LEU A 52 6.84 -2.40 -7.03
CA LEU A 52 7.03 -2.12 -5.59
C LEU A 52 5.94 -1.18 -5.07
N ILE A 53 5.60 -0.13 -5.83
CA ILE A 53 4.51 0.78 -5.50
C ILE A 53 3.18 0.03 -5.43
N ALA A 54 2.87 -0.77 -6.45
CA ALA A 54 1.64 -1.56 -6.49
C ALA A 54 1.55 -2.54 -5.30
N ARG A 55 2.66 -3.19 -4.94
CA ARG A 55 2.75 -4.06 -3.76
C ARG A 55 2.46 -3.29 -2.47
N SER A 56 3.06 -2.10 -2.29
CA SER A 56 2.86 -1.28 -1.09
C SER A 56 1.38 -0.89 -0.94
N TRP A 57 0.76 -0.41 -2.02
CA TRP A 57 -0.66 -0.06 -2.04
C TRP A 57 -1.58 -1.26 -1.83
N TYR A 58 -1.23 -2.42 -2.36
CA TYR A 58 -1.99 -3.65 -2.12
C TYR A 58 -2.05 -4.00 -0.62
N VAL A 59 -0.93 -3.85 0.11
CA VAL A 59 -0.91 -4.09 1.56
C VAL A 59 -1.83 -3.10 2.30
N VAL A 60 -1.81 -1.82 1.92
CA VAL A 60 -2.71 -0.81 2.51
C VAL A 60 -4.17 -1.13 2.23
N LEU A 61 -4.53 -1.46 0.99
CA LEU A 61 -5.91 -1.80 0.65
C LEU A 61 -6.38 -3.04 1.40
N ARG A 62 -5.54 -4.07 1.50
CA ARG A 62 -5.85 -5.29 2.24
C ARG A 62 -6.11 -5.02 3.72
N THR A 63 -5.31 -4.17 4.37
CA THR A 63 -5.50 -3.83 5.79
C THR A 63 -6.78 -3.02 5.98
N LEU A 64 -7.06 -2.05 5.10
CA LEU A 64 -8.30 -1.26 5.14
C LEU A 64 -9.56 -2.10 4.96
N ILE A 65 -9.57 -3.04 4.00
CA ILE A 65 -10.70 -3.95 3.76
C ILE A 65 -10.93 -4.87 4.97
N ARG A 66 -9.86 -5.42 5.56
CA ARG A 66 -9.96 -6.28 6.74
C ARG A 66 -10.56 -5.51 7.93
N ASP A 67 -10.14 -4.27 8.12
CA ASP A 67 -10.64 -3.41 9.18
C ASP A 67 -12.11 -3.00 8.97
N GLN A 68 -12.54 -2.81 7.72
CA GLN A 68 -13.96 -2.56 7.39
C GLN A 68 -14.83 -3.77 7.74
N LYS A 69 -14.46 -4.96 7.27
CA LYS A 69 -15.20 -6.20 7.56
C LYS A 69 -15.32 -6.46 9.06
N ALA A 70 -14.23 -6.22 9.82
CA ALA A 70 -14.25 -6.38 11.27
C ALA A 70 -15.18 -5.37 11.98
N ALA A 71 -15.34 -4.16 11.43
CA ALA A 71 -16.27 -3.17 11.97
C ALA A 71 -17.74 -3.56 11.71
N GLU A 72 -18.06 -4.05 10.51
CA GLU A 72 -19.41 -4.52 10.14
C GLU A 72 -19.88 -5.68 11.02
N THR A 73 -19.03 -6.69 11.25
CA THR A 73 -19.36 -7.82 12.13
C THR A 73 -19.60 -7.38 13.58
N ALA A 74 -18.86 -6.37 14.06
CA ALA A 74 -19.02 -5.85 15.40
C ALA A 74 -20.34 -5.07 15.59
N SER A 75 -20.82 -4.36 14.56
CA SER A 75 -22.13 -3.70 14.59
C SER A 75 -23.29 -4.71 14.59
N GLU A 76 -23.23 -5.75 13.75
CA GLU A 76 -24.28 -6.78 13.66
C GLU A 76 -24.42 -7.59 14.96
N GLN A 77 -23.32 -7.86 15.66
CA GLN A 77 -23.33 -8.52 16.98
C GLN A 77 -23.80 -7.61 18.13
N GLY A 78 -23.75 -6.29 17.97
CA GLY A 78 -24.29 -5.34 18.93
C GLY A 78 -25.82 -5.27 18.87
N GLU A 79 -26.38 -5.18 17.66
CA GLU A 79 -27.84 -5.12 17.45
C GLU A 79 -28.56 -6.40 17.89
N THR A 80 -27.93 -7.57 17.78
CA THR A 80 -28.54 -8.85 18.18
C THR A 80 -28.62 -9.07 19.69
N LYS A 81 -27.84 -8.35 20.51
CA LYS A 81 -27.87 -8.49 21.98
C LYS A 81 -28.86 -7.57 22.69
N ASP A 82 -29.21 -6.42 22.10
CA ASP A 82 -30.19 -5.49 22.68
C ASP A 82 -31.66 -5.85 22.37
N GLY A 83 -31.91 -6.77 21.44
CA GLY A 83 -33.27 -7.20 21.05
C GLY A 83 -33.86 -8.38 21.84
N SER A 84 -33.13 -8.96 22.80
CA SER A 84 -33.55 -10.18 23.51
C SER A 84 -33.81 -9.93 24.99
N GLY A 85 -34.78 -9.06 25.31
CA GLY A 85 -35.39 -9.01 26.63
C GLY A 85 -36.65 -9.89 26.67
N PRO A 86 -36.69 -10.99 27.45
CA PRO A 86 -37.94 -11.71 27.67
C PRO A 86 -38.79 -10.92 28.68
N ASN A 87 -39.99 -10.50 28.23
CA ASN A 87 -41.13 -10.21 29.10
C ASN A 87 -41.55 -11.47 29.86
#